data_AF-A0A961PLU0-F1
#
_entry.id   AF-A0A961PLU0-F1
#
_cell.length_a   1.000
_cell.length_b   1.000
_cell.length_c   1.000
_cell.angle_alpha   90.00
_cell.angle_beta   90.00
_cell.angle_gamma   90.00
#
_symmetry.space_group_name_H-M   'P 1'
#
loop_
_entity.id
_entity.type
_entity.pdbx_description
1 polymer ?
#
loop_
_entity_poly.entity_id
_entity_poly.type
_entity_poly.pdbx_seq_one_letter_code
_entity_poly.pdbx_strand_id
1 'polypeptide(L)'
;MLIMLCPLPVLAQDGPRGIAFVQAPEQGSGVAMGATPDAAFALAEAQCVASGARAEDCLRTTWCFPAGWTVDIFAQHREGPHWHEVTCGLPSRAVAEAVAHALCDPAERPYLIECLPVQIYDPEGTPHLSE
;
A
#
# COMPACT_ATOMS: atom_id res chain seq x y z
N MET A 1 30.16 -42.37 20.37
CA MET A 1 29.41 -41.67 19.30
C MET A 1 29.22 -40.23 19.79
N LEU A 2 30.00 -39.28 19.25
CA LEU A 2 30.05 -37.90 19.72
C LEU A 2 29.05 -37.08 18.90
N ILE A 3 27.99 -36.58 19.53
CA ILE A 3 27.00 -35.71 18.88
C ILE A 3 27.55 -34.28 18.92
N MET A 4 28.01 -33.80 17.77
CA MET A 4 28.47 -32.43 17.59
C MET A 4 27.23 -31.55 17.36
N LEU A 5 26.82 -30.76 18.37
CA LEU A 5 25.81 -29.72 18.20
C LEU A 5 26.45 -28.52 17.49
N CYS A 6 26.11 -28.32 16.22
CA CYS A 6 26.44 -27.11 15.49
C CYS A 6 25.41 -26.03 15.87
N PRO A 7 25.81 -24.86 16.42
CA PRO A 7 24.89 -23.75 16.60
C PRO A 7 24.53 -23.20 15.23
N LEU A 8 23.28 -23.40 14.80
CA LEU A 8 22.75 -22.74 13.62
C LEU A 8 22.65 -21.24 13.91
N PRO A 9 23.16 -20.37 13.03
CA PRO A 9 22.93 -18.94 13.17
C PRO A 9 21.41 -18.70 13.09
N VAL A 10 20.84 -18.16 14.16
CA VAL A 10 19.50 -17.59 14.11
C VAL A 10 19.61 -16.38 13.18
N LEU A 11 19.14 -16.53 11.95
CA LEU A 11 18.83 -15.38 11.11
C LEU A 11 17.75 -14.61 11.87
N ALA A 12 18.11 -13.44 12.38
CA ALA A 12 17.13 -12.48 12.84
C ALA A 12 16.19 -12.27 11.65
N GLN A 13 14.95 -12.76 11.76
CA GLN A 13 13.91 -12.37 10.84
C GLN A 13 13.83 -10.85 11.01
N ASP A 14 14.15 -10.09 9.96
CA ASP A 14 13.79 -8.67 9.94
C ASP A 14 12.32 -8.65 10.35
N GLY A 15 12.03 -7.95 11.47
CA GLY A 15 10.70 -7.95 12.07
C GLY A 15 9.64 -7.52 11.05
N PRO A 16 8.34 -7.57 11.42
CA PRO A 16 7.28 -7.16 10.50
C PRO A 16 7.63 -5.81 9.85
N ARG A 17 7.55 -5.74 8.52
CA ARG A 17 7.79 -4.50 7.77
C ARG A 17 6.48 -3.75 7.60
N GLY A 18 6.58 -2.43 7.41
CA GLY A 18 5.44 -1.62 7.00
C GLY A 18 5.52 -1.21 5.55
N ILE A 19 4.39 -0.75 5.02
CA ILE A 19 4.23 -0.23 3.66
C ILE A 19 3.86 1.26 3.72
N ALA A 20 4.56 2.08 2.93
CA ALA A 20 4.31 3.51 2.79
C ALA A 20 3.73 3.81 1.41
N PHE A 21 2.75 4.72 1.36
CA PHE A 21 2.15 5.23 0.13
C PHE A 21 2.35 6.74 0.06
N VAL A 22 2.82 7.18 -1.09
CA VAL A 22 2.98 8.58 -1.45
C VAL A 22 2.16 8.84 -2.69
N GLN A 23 1.42 9.95 -2.69
CA GLN A 23 0.56 10.31 -3.80
C GLN A 23 0.75 11.79 -4.14
N ALA A 24 0.90 12.07 -5.43
CA ALA A 24 0.73 13.37 -6.03
C ALA A 24 -0.52 13.27 -6.91
N PRO A 25 -1.71 13.68 -6.43
CA PRO A 25 -2.96 13.52 -7.16
C PRO A 25 -2.82 14.02 -8.60
N GLU A 26 -3.32 13.22 -9.56
CA GLU A 26 -3.26 13.47 -11.01
C GLU A 26 -1.85 13.45 -11.65
N GLN A 27 -0.77 13.25 -10.87
CA GLN A 27 0.61 13.36 -11.37
C GLN A 27 1.43 12.08 -11.17
N GLY A 28 1.28 11.41 -10.03
CA GLY A 28 2.14 10.27 -9.70
C GLY A 28 1.91 9.67 -8.32
N SER A 29 2.59 8.57 -8.06
CA SER A 29 2.52 7.86 -6.79
C SER A 29 3.78 7.04 -6.56
N GLY A 30 4.00 6.67 -5.31
CA GLY A 30 5.05 5.72 -4.94
C GLY A 30 4.63 4.85 -3.78
N VAL A 31 5.10 3.61 -3.79
CA VAL A 31 4.79 2.61 -2.76
C VAL A 31 6.07 1.88 -2.37
N ALA A 32 6.39 1.85 -1.09
CA ALA A 32 7.62 1.22 -0.63
C ALA A 32 7.47 0.52 0.72
N MET A 33 8.11 -0.63 0.82
CA MET A 33 8.25 -1.37 2.08
C MET A 33 9.44 -0.84 2.88
N GLY A 34 9.32 -0.77 4.22
CA GLY A 34 10.43 -0.38 5.08
C GLY A 34 10.32 -0.88 6.52
N ALA A 35 11.43 -0.81 7.25
CA ALA A 35 11.45 -1.10 8.68
C ALA A 35 10.94 0.07 9.53
N THR A 36 10.99 1.30 8.99
CA THR A 36 10.51 2.51 9.64
C THR A 36 9.70 3.35 8.64
N PRO A 37 8.77 4.20 9.12
CA PRO A 37 8.03 5.10 8.25
C PRO A 37 8.96 5.97 7.41
N ASP A 38 9.97 6.60 8.02
CA ASP A 38 10.85 7.55 7.32
C ASP A 38 11.64 6.88 6.19
N ALA A 39 12.18 5.68 6.41
CA ALA A 39 12.89 4.95 5.37
C ALA A 39 11.97 4.54 4.21
N ALA A 40 10.74 4.10 4.52
CA ALA A 40 9.77 3.70 3.51
C ALA A 40 9.25 4.90 2.71
N PHE A 41 8.86 5.98 3.39
CA PHE A 41 8.35 7.17 2.74
C PHE A 41 9.40 7.86 1.86
N ALA A 42 10.67 7.95 2.28
CA ALA A 42 11.71 8.52 1.43
C ALA A 42 11.87 7.74 0.10
N LEU A 43 11.73 6.41 0.13
CA LEU A 43 11.75 5.58 -1.08
C LEU A 43 10.48 5.78 -1.93
N ALA A 44 9.32 5.85 -1.29
CA ALA A 44 8.05 6.10 -1.98
C ALA A 44 7.99 7.51 -2.61
N GLU A 45 8.52 8.53 -1.94
CA GLU A 45 8.67 9.89 -2.50
C GLU A 45 9.57 9.88 -3.73
N ALA A 46 10.70 9.18 -3.68
CA ALA A 46 11.58 9.03 -4.83
C ALA A 46 10.88 8.34 -6.02
N GLN A 47 10.06 7.33 -5.77
CA GLN A 47 9.23 6.69 -6.80
C GLN A 47 8.18 7.64 -7.39
N CYS A 48 7.50 8.42 -6.54
CA CYS A 48 6.53 9.42 -6.95
C CYS A 48 7.15 10.50 -7.86
N VAL A 49 8.34 10.99 -7.51
CA VAL A 49 9.07 11.92 -8.39
C VAL A 49 9.50 11.23 -9.68
N ALA A 50 9.97 9.98 -9.60
CA ALA A 50 10.37 9.22 -10.78
C ALA A 50 9.19 8.92 -11.72
N SER A 51 7.95 8.87 -11.22
CA SER A 51 6.74 8.74 -12.05
C SER A 51 6.33 10.04 -12.73
N GLY A 52 7.02 11.15 -12.49
CA GLY A 52 6.82 12.43 -13.18
C GLY A 52 6.21 13.55 -12.33
N ALA A 53 5.91 13.29 -11.05
CA ALA A 53 5.42 14.32 -10.14
C ALA A 53 6.52 15.28 -9.69
N ARG A 54 6.14 16.48 -9.26
CA ARG A 54 7.05 17.40 -8.58
C ARG A 54 7.28 16.94 -7.14
N ALA A 55 8.47 17.19 -6.61
CA ALA A 55 8.83 16.75 -5.26
C ALA A 55 7.90 17.36 -4.20
N GLU A 56 7.51 18.62 -4.35
CA GLU A 56 6.58 19.32 -3.45
C GLU A 56 5.15 18.76 -3.48
N ASP A 57 4.77 18.05 -4.54
CA ASP A 57 3.44 17.46 -4.72
C ASP A 57 3.36 16.01 -4.23
N CYS A 58 4.50 15.37 -3.92
CA CYS A 58 4.56 13.99 -3.43
C CYS A 58 4.20 13.90 -1.94
N LEU A 59 2.91 13.76 -1.64
CA LEU A 59 2.38 13.76 -0.27
C LEU A 59 2.50 12.38 0.38
N ARG A 60 3.07 12.32 1.59
CA ARG A 60 3.05 11.12 2.45
C ARG A 60 1.61 10.87 2.93
N THR A 61 0.88 9.95 2.32
CA THR A 61 -0.54 9.75 2.64
C THR A 61 -0.76 8.66 3.67
N THR A 62 -0.05 7.52 3.56
CA THR A 62 -0.36 6.34 4.36
C THR A 62 0.89 5.58 4.79
N TRP A 63 0.95 5.17 6.06
CA TRP A 63 1.92 4.22 6.59
C TRP A 63 1.22 3.14 7.38
N CYS A 64 1.53 1.88 7.07
CA CYS A 64 0.86 0.73 7.67
C CYS A 64 1.87 -0.22 8.27
N PHE A 65 1.74 -0.49 9.57
CA PHE A 65 2.65 -1.35 10.32
C PHE A 65 1.89 -2.20 11.36
N PRO A 66 1.98 -3.54 11.31
CA PRO A 66 2.53 -4.33 10.19
C PRO A 66 1.75 -4.05 8.89
N ALA A 67 2.37 -4.26 7.73
CA ALA A 67 1.71 -3.99 6.44
C ALA A 67 0.38 -4.75 6.30
N GLY A 68 0.39 -6.06 6.60
CA GLY A 68 -0.75 -6.95 6.34
C GLY A 68 -1.14 -6.93 4.86
N TRP A 69 -2.33 -7.46 4.53
CA TRP A 69 -2.88 -7.20 3.21
C TRP A 69 -3.34 -5.74 3.12
N THR A 70 -3.01 -5.09 2.02
CA THR A 70 -3.34 -3.68 1.78
C THR A 70 -4.04 -3.53 0.44
N VAL A 71 -5.07 -2.69 0.37
CA VAL A 71 -5.77 -2.36 -0.88
C VAL A 71 -5.66 -0.87 -1.16
N ASP A 72 -5.29 -0.56 -2.40
CA ASP A 72 -5.33 0.76 -3.00
C ASP A 72 -6.57 0.86 -3.89
N ILE A 73 -7.39 1.87 -3.63
CA ILE A 73 -8.69 2.10 -4.25
C ILE A 73 -8.62 3.38 -5.04
N PHE A 74 -8.85 3.28 -6.35
CA PHE A 74 -9.09 4.45 -7.18
C PHE A 74 -10.49 4.99 -6.92
N ALA A 75 -10.60 6.30 -6.70
CA ALA A 75 -11.86 7.00 -6.57
C ALA A 75 -11.85 8.24 -7.49
N GLN A 76 -12.93 8.41 -8.26
CA GLN A 76 -13.09 9.58 -9.13
C GLN A 76 -14.42 10.29 -8.87
N HIS A 77 -14.34 11.59 -8.56
CA HIS A 77 -15.49 12.44 -8.38
C HIS A 77 -16.20 12.69 -9.72
N ARG A 78 -17.52 12.90 -9.67
CA ARG A 78 -18.35 13.35 -10.82
C ARG A 78 -17.92 14.64 -11.48
N GLU A 79 -17.05 15.41 -10.83
CA GLU A 79 -16.51 16.67 -11.35
C GLU A 79 -15.16 16.50 -12.04
N GLY A 80 -14.60 15.28 -12.08
CA GLY A 80 -13.34 14.95 -12.76
C GLY A 80 -12.19 14.50 -11.86
N PRO A 81 -11.92 15.16 -10.71
CA PRO A 81 -10.76 14.81 -9.87
C PRO A 81 -10.77 13.35 -9.43
N HIS A 82 -9.61 12.70 -9.51
CA HIS A 82 -9.36 11.36 -8.99
C HIS A 82 -8.29 11.36 -7.91
N TRP A 83 -8.39 10.40 -7.00
CA TRP A 83 -7.44 10.17 -5.92
C TRP A 83 -7.43 8.68 -5.56
N HIS A 84 -6.49 8.31 -4.70
CA HIS A 84 -6.29 6.95 -4.25
C HIS A 84 -6.49 6.84 -2.74
N GLU A 85 -7.32 5.89 -2.31
CA GLU A 85 -7.60 5.61 -0.91
C GLU A 85 -6.98 4.26 -0.53
N VAL A 86 -6.25 4.23 0.59
CA VAL A 86 -5.51 3.03 1.01
C VAL A 86 -6.10 2.49 2.30
N THR A 87 -6.40 1.19 2.32
CA THR A 87 -6.79 0.46 3.53
C THR A 87 -5.84 -0.71 3.78
N CYS A 88 -5.27 -0.79 4.98
CA CYS A 88 -4.17 -1.72 5.30
C CYS A 88 -4.47 -2.67 6.46
N GLY A 89 -3.52 -3.55 6.74
CA GLY A 89 -3.52 -4.41 7.93
C GLY A 89 -4.58 -5.52 7.85
N LEU A 90 -5.04 -5.83 6.64
CA LEU A 90 -6.13 -6.76 6.42
C LEU A 90 -5.60 -8.21 6.55
N PRO A 91 -6.42 -9.14 7.10
CA PRO A 91 -5.95 -10.48 7.46
C PRO A 91 -5.78 -11.41 6.26
N SER A 92 -6.38 -11.09 5.11
CA SER A 92 -6.27 -11.89 3.88
C SER A 92 -6.61 -11.07 2.64
N ARG A 93 -6.22 -11.58 1.47
CA ARG A 93 -6.61 -11.02 0.17
C ARG A 93 -8.13 -10.89 0.02
N ALA A 94 -8.86 -11.95 0.35
CA ALA A 94 -10.32 -11.97 0.26
C ALA A 94 -10.99 -10.89 1.14
N VAL A 95 -10.40 -10.61 2.31
CA VAL A 95 -10.88 -9.49 3.15
C VAL A 95 -10.52 -8.14 2.53
N ALA A 96 -9.35 -8.00 1.90
CA ALA A 96 -8.99 -6.79 1.16
C ALA A 96 -9.97 -6.48 0.02
N GLU A 97 -10.33 -7.49 -0.77
CA GLU A 97 -11.33 -7.38 -1.84
C GLU A 97 -12.71 -7.03 -1.28
N ALA A 98 -13.15 -7.71 -0.21
CA ALA A 98 -14.45 -7.43 0.42
C ALA A 98 -14.52 -6.02 1.01
N VAL A 99 -13.45 -5.54 1.64
CA VAL A 99 -13.36 -4.17 2.17
C VAL A 99 -13.40 -3.15 1.04
N ALA A 100 -12.67 -3.35 -0.05
CA ALA A 100 -12.72 -2.45 -1.20
C ALA A 100 -14.11 -2.38 -1.81
N HIS A 101 -14.79 -3.53 -1.95
CA HIS A 101 -16.17 -3.57 -2.45
C HIS A 101 -17.12 -2.78 -1.55
N ALA A 102 -17.02 -2.94 -0.23
CA ALA A 102 -17.83 -2.19 0.72
C ALA A 102 -17.54 -0.68 0.69
N LEU A 103 -16.27 -0.28 0.56
CA LEU A 103 -15.86 1.13 0.46
C LEU A 103 -16.24 1.79 -0.87
N CYS A 104 -16.52 0.99 -1.90
CA CYS A 104 -16.96 1.44 -3.21
C CYS A 104 -18.45 1.25 -3.47
N ASP A 105 -19.27 1.04 -2.42
CA ASP A 105 -20.72 0.98 -2.57
C ASP A 105 -21.26 2.32 -3.14
N PRO A 106 -21.85 2.34 -4.34
CA PRO A 106 -22.35 3.56 -4.95
C PRO A 106 -23.54 4.18 -4.19
N ALA A 107 -24.23 3.41 -3.34
CA ALA A 107 -25.28 3.93 -2.47
C ALA A 107 -24.71 4.85 -1.37
N GLU A 108 -23.53 4.53 -0.85
CA GLU A 108 -22.83 5.30 0.18
C GLU A 108 -22.05 6.48 -0.41
N ARG A 109 -21.62 6.35 -1.67
CA ARG A 109 -20.76 7.33 -2.34
C ARG A 109 -21.33 7.81 -3.68
N PRO A 110 -22.53 8.39 -3.70
CA PRO A 110 -23.21 8.78 -4.93
C PRO A 110 -22.52 9.94 -5.66
N TYR A 111 -21.48 10.55 -5.10
CA TYR A 111 -20.70 11.62 -5.73
C TYR A 111 -19.56 11.09 -6.60
N LEU A 112 -19.25 9.79 -6.56
CA LEU A 112 -18.25 9.16 -7.41
C LEU A 112 -18.87 8.70 -8.74
N ILE A 113 -18.08 8.77 -9.82
CA ILE A 113 -18.37 8.09 -11.09
C ILE A 113 -17.67 6.74 -11.19
N GLU A 114 -16.55 6.59 -10.48
CA GLU A 114 -15.76 5.38 -10.48
C GLU A 114 -15.14 5.18 -9.10
N CYS A 115 -15.24 3.95 -8.60
CA CYS A 115 -14.59 3.48 -7.37
C CYS A 115 -14.28 2.00 -7.54
N LEU A 116 -13.00 1.63 -7.52
CA LEU A 116 -12.59 0.23 -7.60
C LEU A 116 -11.23 0.00 -6.93
N PRO A 117 -10.97 -1.20 -6.41
CA PRO A 117 -9.60 -1.59 -6.10
C PRO A 117 -8.78 -1.58 -7.39
N VAL A 118 -7.61 -0.95 -7.36
CA VAL A 118 -6.66 -0.94 -8.50
C VAL A 118 -5.41 -1.72 -8.22
N GLN A 119 -5.06 -1.91 -6.95
CA GLN A 119 -3.92 -2.69 -6.54
C GLN A 119 -4.14 -3.29 -5.16
N ILE A 120 -3.88 -4.59 -5.01
CA ILE A 120 -3.79 -5.23 -3.71
C ILE A 120 -2.32 -5.58 -3.46
N TYR A 121 -1.83 -5.35 -2.25
CA TYR A 121 -0.49 -5.73 -1.81
C TYR A 121 -0.60 -6.82 -0.75
N ASP A 122 0.22 -7.85 -0.88
CA ASP A 122 0.37 -8.84 0.19
C ASP A 122 1.21 -8.28 1.36
N PRO A 123 1.32 -9.01 2.49
CA PRO A 123 2.08 -8.55 3.66
C PRO A 123 3.57 -8.24 3.37
N GLU A 124 4.12 -8.80 2.30
CA GLU A 124 5.49 -8.57 1.83
C GLU A 124 5.61 -7.36 0.89
N GLY A 125 4.47 -6.73 0.54
CA GLY A 125 4.39 -5.59 -0.37
C GLY A 125 4.40 -5.97 -1.85
N THR A 126 4.19 -7.25 -2.18
CA THR A 126 4.09 -7.70 -3.56
C THR A 126 2.73 -7.29 -4.14
N PRO A 127 2.69 -6.64 -5.31
CA PRO A 127 1.44 -6.28 -5.96
C PRO A 127 0.74 -7.50 -6.59
N HIS A 128 -0.57 -7.60 -6.34
CA HIS A 128 -1.53 -8.53 -6.94
C HIS A 128 -2.64 -7.72 -7.61
N LEU A 129 -2.90 -7.99 -8.89
CA LEU A 129 -4.05 -7.39 -9.57
C LEU A 129 -5.33 -7.80 -8.85
N SER A 130 -6.22 -6.84 -8.62
CA SER A 130 -7.60 -7.13 -8.23
C SER A 130 -8.30 -7.82 -9.39
N GLU A 131 -8.93 -8.97 -9.12
CA GLU A 131 -9.75 -9.72 -10.08
C GLU A 131 -11.16 -9.15 -10.20
#